data_AF-A0A732CSM8-F1
#
_entry.id   AF-A0A732CSM8-F1
#
_cell.length_a   1.000
_cell.length_b   1.000
_cell.length_c   1.000
_cell.angle_alpha   90.00
_cell.angle_beta   90.00
_cell.angle_gamma   90.00
#
_symmetry.space_group_name_H-M   'P 1'
#
loop_
_entity.id
_entity.type
_entity.pdbx_description
1 polymer ?
#
loop_
_entity_poly.entity_id
_entity_poly.type
_entity_poly.pdbx_seq_one_letter_code
_entity_poly.pdbx_strand_id
1 'polypeptide(L)'
;MAGNQYQGVATVRVNGSEYATLEGATFTPSGFERKVVKGPRVYGYNQQAKEATLECKFPAGGDDSPDSDVINTWTSVTIEFIADTGEVHMMTKAWSSEPASLAANGEISAKFAAAKSTRVQ
;
A
#
# COMPACT_ATOMS: atom_id res chain seq x y z
N MET A 1 -23.53 2.56 17.87
CA MET A 1 -23.91 1.60 16.82
C MET A 1 -23.55 2.22 15.48
N ALA A 2 -22.40 1.86 14.93
CA ALA A 2 -22.05 2.07 13.51
C ALA A 2 -21.22 0.82 13.19
N GLY A 3 -21.87 -0.27 12.82
CA GLY A 3 -22.23 -0.52 11.42
C GLY A 3 -20.99 -1.15 10.79
N ASN A 4 -21.04 -2.43 10.45
CA ASN A 4 -19.92 -3.17 9.87
C ASN A 4 -19.53 -2.54 8.52
N GLN A 5 -18.79 -1.44 8.55
CA GLN A 5 -18.18 -0.85 7.37
C GLN A 5 -16.97 -1.72 7.08
N TYR A 6 -17.09 -2.52 6.04
CA TYR A 6 -15.95 -3.22 5.48
C TYR A 6 -15.20 -2.23 4.60
N GLN A 7 -13.88 -2.29 4.65
CA GLN A 7 -13.00 -1.49 3.81
C GLN A 7 -13.35 -1.73 2.33
N GLY A 8 -13.90 -0.74 1.63
CA GLY A 8 -14.30 -0.84 0.23
C GLY A 8 -13.52 0.12 -0.67
N VAL A 9 -13.27 1.32 -0.18
CA VAL A 9 -12.47 2.36 -0.81
C VAL A 9 -11.29 2.67 0.09
N ALA A 10 -10.13 2.87 -0.53
CA ALA A 10 -8.98 3.44 0.13
C ALA A 10 -8.59 4.70 -0.62
N THR A 11 -8.41 5.79 0.09
CA THR A 11 -7.85 7.02 -0.47
C THR A 11 -6.34 7.00 -0.25
N VAL A 12 -5.58 7.20 -1.32
CA VAL A 12 -4.12 7.26 -1.27
C VAL A 12 -3.68 8.71 -1.36
N ARG A 13 -2.98 9.19 -0.32
CA ARG A 13 -2.30 10.50 -0.36
C ARG A 13 -0.81 10.28 -0.51
N VAL A 14 -0.18 11.05 -1.38
CA VAL A 14 1.27 11.01 -1.58
C VAL A 14 1.81 12.42 -1.35
N ASN A 15 2.69 12.57 -0.35
CA ASN A 15 3.26 13.86 0.08
C ASN A 15 2.20 14.95 0.37
N GLY A 16 1.01 14.57 0.83
CA GLY A 16 -0.10 15.48 1.12
C GLY A 16 -1.00 15.81 -0.07
N SER A 17 -0.65 15.37 -1.28
CA SER A 17 -1.56 15.39 -2.44
C SER A 17 -2.45 14.15 -2.41
N GLU A 18 -3.76 14.37 -2.48
CA GLU A 18 -4.74 13.28 -2.56
C GLU A 18 -4.89 12.83 -4.00
N TYR A 19 -4.80 11.52 -4.23
CA TYR A 19 -4.97 10.91 -5.54
C TYR A 19 -6.18 9.99 -5.53
N ALA A 20 -6.97 10.04 -6.60
CA ALA A 20 -8.08 9.13 -6.77
C ALA A 20 -7.55 7.71 -6.99
N THR A 21 -7.97 6.77 -6.16
CA THR A 21 -7.65 5.35 -6.30
C THR A 21 -8.91 4.53 -6.56
N LEU A 22 -8.78 3.55 -7.45
CA LEU A 22 -9.83 2.60 -7.80
C LEU A 22 -9.95 1.51 -6.73
N GLU A 23 -11.07 0.78 -6.76
CA GLU A 23 -11.37 -0.30 -5.84
C GLU A 23 -10.29 -1.42 -5.90
N GLY A 24 -10.03 -2.06 -4.75
CA GLY A 24 -9.10 -3.19 -4.65
C GLY A 24 -7.68 -2.86 -4.19
N ALA A 25 -7.46 -1.68 -3.61
CA ALA A 25 -6.17 -1.35 -3.01
C ALA A 25 -5.85 -2.27 -1.82
N THR A 26 -4.68 -2.91 -1.85
CA THR A 26 -4.22 -3.87 -0.83
C THR A 26 -3.06 -3.27 -0.06
N PHE A 27 -3.25 -3.04 1.23
CA PHE A 27 -2.21 -2.58 2.14
C PHE A 27 -1.69 -3.72 3.01
N THR A 28 -0.38 -3.99 2.94
CA THR A 28 0.31 -4.94 3.79
C THR A 28 1.25 -4.19 4.73
N PRO A 29 0.98 -4.14 6.05
CA PRO A 29 1.85 -3.45 7.00
C PRO A 29 3.21 -4.14 7.12
N SER A 30 4.25 -3.34 7.44
CA SER A 30 5.59 -3.85 7.74
C SER A 30 5.57 -4.71 9.00
N GLY A 31 6.34 -5.79 9.02
CA GLY A 31 6.43 -6.66 10.19
C GLY A 31 7.45 -7.76 10.02
N PHE A 32 7.16 -8.90 10.64
CA PHE A 32 7.99 -10.09 10.54
C PHE A 32 7.15 -11.27 10.09
N GLU A 33 7.55 -11.90 9.00
CA GLU A 33 7.04 -13.22 8.64
C GLU A 33 7.72 -14.25 9.55
N ARG A 34 6.91 -15.00 10.32
CA ARG A 34 7.41 -16.00 11.26
C ARG A 34 7.25 -17.39 10.66
N LYS A 35 8.36 -18.01 10.27
CA LYS A 35 8.37 -19.40 9.76
C LYS A 35 8.62 -20.36 10.91
N VAL A 36 7.66 -21.23 11.18
CA VAL A 36 7.75 -22.22 12.27
C VAL A 36 8.80 -23.28 11.92
N VAL A 37 9.80 -23.43 12.78
CA VAL A 37 10.83 -24.47 12.65
C VAL A 37 10.37 -25.69 13.44
N LYS A 38 10.15 -26.82 12.75
CA LYS A 38 9.59 -28.05 13.34
C LYS A 38 10.31 -29.32 12.86
N GLY A 39 10.57 -30.23 13.81
CA GLY A 39 10.89 -31.65 13.60
C GLY A 39 9.92 -32.51 14.44
N PRO A 40 10.34 -33.56 15.17
CA PRO A 40 9.40 -34.36 16.01
C PRO A 40 8.71 -33.56 17.14
N ARG A 41 9.12 -32.30 17.36
CA ARG A 41 8.44 -31.28 18.18
C ARG A 41 8.71 -29.89 17.59
N VAL A 42 7.92 -28.88 17.98
CA VAL A 42 8.11 -27.49 17.54
C VAL A 42 9.34 -26.92 18.24
N TYR A 43 10.35 -26.49 17.48
CA TYR A 43 11.60 -25.97 18.03
C TYR A 43 11.61 -24.44 18.18
N GLY A 44 10.75 -23.73 17.45
CA GLY A 44 10.63 -22.28 17.52
C GLY A 44 10.15 -21.65 16.22
N TYR A 45 10.45 -20.37 16.02
CA TYR A 45 10.17 -19.64 14.79
C TYR A 45 11.41 -18.88 14.33
N ASN A 46 11.62 -18.79 13.02
CA ASN A 46 12.56 -17.87 12.41
C ASN A 46 11.80 -16.60 11.96
N GLN A 47 12.38 -15.41 12.16
CA GLN A 47 11.78 -14.14 11.77
C GLN A 47 12.47 -13.62 10.51
N GLN A 48 11.70 -13.43 9.44
CA GLN A 48 12.14 -12.72 8.23
C GLN A 48 11.47 -11.34 8.23
N ALA A 49 12.27 -10.28 8.20
CA ALA A 49 11.74 -8.92 8.10
C ALA A 49 10.98 -8.77 6.77
N LYS A 50 9.74 -8.26 6.84
CA LYS A 50 8.91 -7.97 5.67
C LYS A 50 8.61 -6.48 5.63
N GLU A 51 8.90 -5.87 4.50
CA GLU A 51 8.61 -4.47 4.21
C GLU A 51 7.09 -4.22 4.14
N ALA A 52 6.70 -2.98 4.39
CA ALA A 52 5.34 -2.55 4.11
C ALA A 52 5.16 -2.46 2.60
N THR A 53 4.03 -2.94 2.08
CA THR A 53 3.70 -2.83 0.66
C THR A 53 2.29 -2.31 0.48
N LEU A 54 2.08 -1.47 -0.53
CA LEU A 54 0.78 -0.99 -0.95
C LEU A 54 0.63 -1.26 -2.44
N GLU A 55 -0.37 -2.05 -2.81
CA GLU A 55 -0.78 -2.27 -4.19
C GLU A 55 -2.06 -1.47 -4.42
N CYS A 56 -2.07 -0.55 -5.37
CA CYS A 56 -3.26 0.23 -5.72
C CYS A 56 -3.36 0.49 -7.22
N LYS A 57 -4.54 0.90 -7.64
CA LYS A 57 -4.82 1.29 -9.01
C LYS A 57 -5.29 2.73 -9.04
N PHE A 58 -4.75 3.54 -9.95
CA PHE A 58 -5.19 4.90 -10.23
C PHE A 58 -5.99 4.91 -11.54
N PRO A 59 -7.00 5.77 -11.70
CA PRO A 59 -7.61 6.00 -13.01
C PRO A 59 -6.59 6.64 -13.96
N ALA A 60 -6.58 6.21 -15.21
CA ALA A 60 -5.74 6.81 -16.25
C ALA A 60 -6.47 8.01 -16.87
N GLY A 61 -5.89 9.20 -16.75
CA GLY A 61 -6.42 10.43 -17.30
C GLY A 61 -7.38 11.15 -16.36
N GLY A 62 -6.95 12.32 -15.88
CA GLY A 62 -7.70 13.20 -14.97
C GLY A 62 -6.72 14.05 -14.15
N ASP A 63 -7.10 15.26 -13.76
CA ASP A 63 -6.23 16.17 -12.99
C ASP A 63 -5.85 15.60 -11.60
N ASP A 64 -6.67 14.67 -11.08
CA ASP A 64 -6.52 14.05 -9.76
C ASP A 64 -5.81 12.68 -9.79
N SER A 65 -5.18 12.33 -10.92
CA SER A 65 -4.47 11.05 -11.10
C SER A 65 -3.02 11.28 -11.53
N PRO A 66 -2.05 10.60 -10.90
CA PRO A 66 -0.65 10.75 -11.28
C PRO A 66 -0.39 9.95 -12.56
N ASP A 67 0.39 10.54 -13.48
CA ASP A 67 0.88 9.80 -14.66
C ASP A 67 1.80 8.66 -14.25
N SER A 68 1.78 7.56 -15.00
CA SER A 68 2.62 6.38 -14.73
C SER A 68 4.12 6.70 -14.67
N ASP A 69 4.59 7.64 -15.49
CA ASP A 69 5.98 8.11 -15.47
C ASP A 69 6.30 8.86 -14.18
N VAL A 70 5.37 9.66 -13.66
CA VAL A 70 5.52 10.38 -12.39
C VAL A 70 5.61 9.39 -11.23
N ILE A 71 4.73 8.39 -11.20
CA ILE A 71 4.75 7.32 -10.18
C ILE A 71 6.12 6.62 -10.16
N ASN A 72 6.70 6.35 -11.32
CA ASN A 72 8.01 5.70 -11.43
C ASN A 72 9.16 6.53 -10.84
N THR A 73 9.00 7.85 -10.71
CA THR A 73 10.01 8.71 -10.07
C THR A 73 9.93 8.71 -8.53
N TRP A 74 8.86 8.15 -7.95
CA TRP A 74 8.66 8.17 -6.51
C TRP A 74 9.59 7.19 -5.80
N THR A 75 10.58 7.73 -5.09
CA THR A 75 11.62 6.96 -4.41
C THR A 75 11.77 7.28 -2.91
N SER A 76 11.11 8.34 -2.44
CA SER A 76 11.09 8.71 -1.02
C SER A 76 9.85 9.54 -0.69
N VAL A 77 8.69 9.04 -1.08
CA VAL A 77 7.40 9.69 -0.82
C VAL A 77 6.78 9.20 0.49
N THR A 78 5.96 10.02 1.12
CA THR A 78 5.09 9.58 2.21
C THR A 78 3.74 9.21 1.64
N ILE A 79 3.33 7.96 1.83
CA ILE A 79 2.05 7.45 1.36
C ILE A 79 1.14 7.24 2.56
N GLU A 80 -0.03 7.86 2.54
CA GLU A 80 -1.09 7.63 3.51
C GLU A 80 -2.20 6.83 2.83
N PHE A 81 -2.53 5.72 3.45
CA PHE A 81 -3.61 4.83 3.06
C PHE A 81 -4.72 5.01 4.09
N ILE A 82 -5.80 5.65 3.65
CA ILE A 82 -6.97 5.96 4.49
C ILE A 82 -8.03 4.92 4.14
N ALA A 83 -8.31 4.01 5.06
CA ALA A 83 -9.41 3.08 4.93
C ALA A 83 -10.74 3.78 5.26
N ASP A 84 -11.81 3.40 4.55
CA ASP A 84 -13.18 3.86 4.83
C ASP A 84 -13.64 3.66 6.28
N THR A 85 -13.04 2.72 6.99
CA THR A 85 -13.30 2.44 8.41
C THR A 85 -12.74 3.51 9.35
N GLY A 86 -12.03 4.52 8.81
CA GLY A 86 -11.36 5.57 9.56
C GLY A 86 -9.95 5.21 10.01
N GLU A 87 -9.45 4.02 9.69
CA GLU A 87 -8.08 3.61 9.99
C GLU A 87 -7.11 4.20 8.96
N VAL A 88 -6.07 4.88 9.45
CA VAL A 88 -5.06 5.51 8.61
C VAL A 88 -3.72 4.81 8.80
N HIS A 89 -3.19 4.27 7.71
CA HIS A 89 -1.86 3.71 7.66
C HIS A 89 -0.92 4.61 6.88
N MET A 90 0.27 4.84 7.40
CA MET A 90 1.28 5.69 6.77
C MET A 90 2.54 4.87 6.46
N MET A 91 3.02 4.99 5.23
CA MET A 91 4.31 4.49 4.76
C MET A 91 5.21 5.68 4.50
N THR A 92 6.24 5.85 5.33
CA THR A 92 7.23 6.92 5.13
C THR A 92 8.40 6.40 4.31
N LYS A 93 9.00 7.28 3.48
CA LYS A 93 10.10 6.92 2.57
C LYS A 93 9.72 5.73 1.69
N ALA A 94 8.49 5.71 1.21
CA ALA A 94 8.03 4.71 0.27
C ALA A 94 8.61 4.99 -1.12
N TRP A 95 8.81 3.92 -1.88
CA TRP A 95 9.27 3.96 -3.27
C TRP A 95 8.37 3.09 -4.15
N SER A 96 8.30 3.42 -5.44
CA SER A 96 7.70 2.53 -6.43
C SER A 96 8.59 1.29 -6.57
N SER A 97 8.07 0.13 -6.15
CA SER A 97 8.79 -1.14 -6.13
C SER A 97 8.82 -1.82 -7.50
N GLU A 98 7.79 -1.59 -8.31
CA GLU A 98 7.64 -2.09 -9.67
C GLU A 98 7.21 -0.92 -10.56
N PRO A 99 7.63 -0.87 -11.83
CA PRO A 99 7.17 0.16 -12.75
C PRO A 99 5.64 0.16 -12.84
N ALA A 100 5.02 1.33 -12.74
CA ALA A 100 3.60 1.49 -12.89
C ALA A 100 3.17 1.01 -14.28
N SER A 101 2.15 0.14 -14.34
CA SER A 101 1.66 -0.42 -15.59
C SER A 101 0.34 0.24 -15.99
N LEU A 102 0.30 0.78 -17.20
CA LEU A 102 -0.92 1.30 -17.81
C LEU A 102 -1.68 0.15 -18.49
N ALA A 103 -2.86 -0.19 -17.98
CA ALA A 103 -3.74 -1.17 -18.58
C ALA A 103 -4.69 -0.52 -19.61
N ALA A 104 -5.03 -1.26 -20.66
CA ALA A 104 -5.84 -0.78 -21.78
C ALA A 104 -7.29 -0.37 -21.39
N ASN A 105 -7.72 -0.75 -20.18
CA ASN A 105 -9.00 -0.35 -19.58
C ASN A 105 -8.96 1.04 -18.91
N GLY A 106 -7.84 1.78 -19.02
CA GLY A 106 -7.69 3.09 -18.40
C GLY A 106 -7.37 3.03 -16.91
N GLU A 107 -6.65 2.00 -16.46
CA GLU A 107 -6.18 1.87 -15.08
C GLU A 107 -4.64 1.88 -15.04
N ILE A 108 -4.05 2.62 -14.10
CA ILE A 108 -2.62 2.59 -13.79
C ILE A 108 -2.43 1.76 -12.54
N SER A 109 -1.85 0.56 -12.66
CA SER A 109 -1.51 -0.26 -11.49
C SER A 109 -0.15 0.15 -10.95
N ALA A 110 -0.06 0.41 -9.66
CA ALA A 110 1.16 0.82 -8.99
C ALA A 110 1.38 0.00 -7.71
N LYS A 111 2.65 -0.27 -7.42
CA LYS A 111 3.06 -1.01 -6.23
C LYS A 111 4.15 -0.29 -5.49
N PHE A 112 3.86 0.11 -4.28
CA PHE A 112 4.77 0.81 -3.40
C PHE A 112 5.31 -0.11 -2.31
N ALA A 113 6.58 0.10 -1.96
CA ALA A 113 7.21 -0.54 -0.82
C ALA A 113 7.79 0.52 0.12
N ALA A 114 7.81 0.23 1.42
CA ALA A 114 8.48 1.05 2.41
C ALA A 114 9.08 0.18 3.51
N ALA A 115 10.21 0.61 4.07
CA ALA A 115 10.87 -0.12 5.13
C ALA A 115 9.98 -0.30 6.38
N LYS A 116 9.11 0.66 6.66
CA LYS A 116 8.19 0.64 7.80
C LYS A 116 6.86 1.28 7.44
N SER A 117 5.79 0.75 8.03
CA SER A 117 4.49 1.39 8.11
C SER A 117 4.10 1.67 9.55
N THR A 118 3.43 2.79 9.78
CA THR A 118 2.85 3.14 11.08
C THR A 118 1.35 3.33 10.93
N ARG A 119 0.57 2.76 11.85
CA ARG A 119 -0.84 3.12 12.00
C ARG A 119 -0.91 4.44 12.75
N VAL A 120 -1.66 5.41 12.22
CA VAL A 120 -1.76 6.77 12.75
C VAL A 120 -3.06 6.97 13.53
N GLN A 121 -4.12 6.21 13.24
CA GLN A 121 -5.38 6.22 13.98
C GLN A 121 -6.18 4.93 13.75
#